data_AF-A0A1I2VIT4-F1
#
_entry.id   AF-A0A1I2VIT4-F1
#
_cell.length_a   1.000
_cell.length_b   1.000
_cell.length_c   1.000
_cell.angle_alpha   90.00
_cell.angle_beta   90.00
_cell.angle_gamma   90.00
#
_symmetry.space_group_name_H-M   'P 1'
#
loop_
_entity.id
_entity.type
_entity.pdbx_description
1 polymer ?
#
loop_
_entity_poly.entity_id
_entity_poly.type
_entity_poly.pdbx_seq_one_letter_code
_entity_poly.pdbx_strand_id
1 'polypeptide(L)'
;MSHLFNTFHTQEIHVFFDESGKESDRPNLLGSLSIPKKIYEQKEIQCMNESLRANQFKIHWKNYNGNSFVKEKIVELIDLFIQYEEYIKFNVINYHYGFLKDQQSFTKQDRDIAIYSKFPERLIYGLIRGYGSETHIVANIFIDKSTEYEKLKLDETLISTLNSQSLYRGEKFYAQDCEMLPKNSEIGLELIDVLLGIIRTIIINPQITEMSSKIKQAKVSLTTELLKNTKLIQTLSGLKYFEWRGNPRLTQIDFLDYIHAFLIRQTY
;
A
#
# COMPACT_ATOMS: atom_id res chain seq x y z
N MET A 1 -18.65 14.97 9.61
CA MET A 1 -17.27 14.70 9.16
C MET A 1 -16.76 15.86 8.33
N SER A 2 -16.51 17.00 8.98
CA SER A 2 -16.01 18.23 8.36
C SER A 2 -14.61 18.52 8.92
N HIS A 3 -13.68 18.80 8.00
CA HIS A 3 -12.43 19.54 8.24
C HIS A 3 -11.33 18.91 9.11
N LEU A 4 -10.78 17.79 8.68
CA LEU A 4 -9.44 17.35 9.10
C LEU A 4 -8.32 18.29 8.60
N PHE A 5 -8.55 19.03 7.51
CA PHE A 5 -7.56 19.89 6.86
C PHE A 5 -7.57 21.36 7.32
N ASN A 6 -8.62 21.85 7.96
CA ASN A 6 -8.63 23.24 8.45
C ASN A 6 -7.79 23.41 9.72
N THR A 7 -7.65 22.37 10.54
CA THR A 7 -7.02 22.50 11.86
C THR A 7 -5.48 22.50 11.78
N PHE A 8 -4.89 22.03 10.68
CA PHE A 8 -3.43 21.84 10.59
C PHE A 8 -2.71 22.54 9.45
N HIS A 9 -3.39 23.18 8.47
CA HIS A 9 -2.72 23.74 7.28
C HIS A 9 -1.71 22.77 6.62
N THR A 10 -1.91 21.46 6.73
CA THR A 10 -1.02 20.48 6.08
C THR A 10 -1.46 20.31 4.65
N GLN A 11 -0.87 21.13 3.80
CA GLN A 11 -0.98 20.99 2.36
C GLN A 11 -0.09 19.85 1.86
N GLU A 12 0.95 19.47 2.61
CA GLU A 12 1.93 18.46 2.19
C GLU A 12 1.62 17.05 2.71
N ILE A 13 1.69 16.08 1.81
CA ILE A 13 1.55 14.65 2.09
C ILE A 13 2.70 13.86 1.47
N HIS A 14 3.03 12.73 2.09
CA HIS A 14 3.88 11.70 1.53
C HIS A 14 3.02 10.54 1.06
N VAL A 15 3.28 10.06 -0.16
CA VAL A 15 2.58 8.92 -0.75
C VAL A 15 3.59 7.81 -0.98
N PHE A 16 3.33 6.63 -0.43
CA PHE A 16 4.17 5.44 -0.57
C PHE A 16 3.46 4.43 -1.47
N PHE A 17 4.19 3.80 -2.38
CA PHE A 17 3.65 2.84 -3.33
C PHE A 17 4.51 1.58 -3.42
N ASP A 18 3.86 0.41 -3.38
CA ASP A 18 4.50 -0.90 -3.52
C ASP A 18 3.51 -1.94 -4.10
N GLU A 19 4.03 -3.12 -4.45
CA GLU A 19 3.30 -4.25 -5.00
C GLU A 19 3.54 -5.55 -4.22
N SER A 20 2.56 -6.46 -4.28
CA SER A 20 2.68 -7.79 -3.70
C SER A 20 2.08 -8.86 -4.60
N GLY A 21 2.91 -9.82 -5.00
CA GLY A 21 2.54 -10.92 -5.89
C GLY A 21 2.50 -10.52 -7.37
N LYS A 22 3.20 -11.27 -8.22
CA LYS A 22 3.33 -11.00 -9.65
C LYS A 22 2.79 -12.15 -10.49
N GLU A 23 2.25 -11.82 -11.65
CA GLU A 23 1.80 -12.80 -12.66
C GLU A 23 0.92 -13.91 -12.04
N SER A 24 1.41 -15.16 -11.99
CA SER A 24 0.69 -16.32 -11.46
C SER A 24 0.63 -16.38 -9.93
N ASP A 25 1.46 -15.61 -9.23
CA ASP A 25 1.49 -15.53 -7.76
C ASP A 25 0.34 -14.67 -7.23
N ARG A 26 -0.88 -15.21 -7.27
CA ARG A 26 -2.13 -14.55 -6.85
C ARG A 26 -2.25 -14.46 -5.33
N PRO A 27 -2.96 -13.44 -4.78
CA PRO A 27 -3.54 -12.27 -5.46
C PRO A 27 -2.51 -11.20 -5.85
N ASN A 28 -2.62 -10.61 -7.04
CA ASN A 28 -1.70 -9.54 -7.46
C ASN A 28 -2.19 -8.20 -6.91
N LEU A 29 -1.47 -7.65 -5.94
CA LEU A 29 -1.85 -6.42 -5.25
C LEU A 29 -0.92 -5.28 -5.64
N LEU A 30 -1.49 -4.11 -5.91
CA LEU A 30 -0.77 -2.84 -5.90
C LEU A 30 -1.41 -1.98 -4.80
N GLY A 31 -0.58 -1.32 -4.00
CA GLY A 31 -1.03 -0.48 -2.90
C GLY A 31 -0.45 0.91 -2.99
N SER A 32 -1.21 1.91 -2.55
CA SER A 32 -0.69 3.24 -2.27
C SER A 32 -1.20 3.73 -0.92
N LEU A 33 -0.31 4.27 -0.10
CA LEU A 33 -0.60 4.81 1.23
C LEU A 33 -0.23 6.29 1.29
N SER A 34 -1.11 7.16 1.80
CA SER A 34 -0.75 8.57 2.07
C SER A 34 -0.67 8.86 3.56
N ILE A 35 0.39 9.56 3.97
CA ILE A 35 0.62 10.03 5.33
C ILE A 35 0.89 11.55 5.28
N PRO A 36 0.18 12.38 6.04
CA PRO A 36 0.50 13.81 6.14
C PRO A 36 1.93 14.04 6.60
N LYS A 37 2.64 14.99 5.98
CA LYS A 37 4.06 15.25 6.26
C LYS A 37 4.32 15.51 7.75
N LYS A 38 3.46 16.31 8.41
CA LYS A 38 3.58 16.57 9.86
C LYS A 38 3.49 15.33 10.75
N ILE A 39 2.78 14.29 10.30
CA ILE A 39 2.73 13.00 11.00
C ILE A 39 3.99 12.22 10.70
N TYR A 40 4.40 12.14 9.43
CA TYR A 40 5.61 11.42 9.07
C TYR A 40 6.87 12.00 9.73
N GLU A 41 6.93 13.31 9.96
CA GLU A 41 8.02 14.02 10.64
C GLU A 41 8.01 13.90 12.17
N GLN A 42 7.05 13.17 12.76
CA GLN A 42 7.08 12.91 14.21
C GLN A 42 8.35 12.17 14.61
N LYS A 43 8.87 12.51 15.79
CA LYS A 43 10.19 12.06 16.26
C LYS A 43 10.30 10.54 16.26
N GLU A 44 9.26 9.84 16.70
CA GLU A 44 9.22 8.39 16.81
C GLU A 44 9.34 7.71 15.43
N ILE A 45 8.67 8.27 14.41
CA ILE A 45 8.76 7.79 13.02
C ILE A 45 10.15 8.08 12.46
N GLN A 46 10.68 9.27 12.67
CA GLN A 46 12.01 9.62 12.19
C GLN A 46 13.11 8.80 12.86
N CYS A 47 13.01 8.53 14.17
CA CYS A 47 13.94 7.62 14.86
C CYS A 47 13.90 6.21 14.27
N MET A 48 12.72 5.66 13.99
CA MET A 48 12.62 4.35 13.34
C MET A 48 13.22 4.37 11.92
N ASN A 49 13.04 5.47 11.18
CA ASN A 49 13.59 5.66 9.84
C ASN A 49 15.13 5.76 9.86
N GLU A 50 15.69 6.47 10.82
CA GLU A 50 17.14 6.56 11.05
C GLU A 50 17.73 5.17 11.38
N SER A 51 17.10 4.42 12.28
CA SER A 51 17.51 3.06 12.61
C SER A 51 17.46 2.11 11.40
N LEU A 52 16.43 2.24 10.56
CA LEU A 52 16.29 1.48 9.31
C LEU A 52 17.45 1.80 8.34
N ARG A 53 17.71 3.09 8.08
CA ARG A 53 18.79 3.56 7.19
C ARG A 53 20.18 3.21 7.73
N ALA A 54 20.35 3.17 9.05
CA ALA A 54 21.56 2.70 9.71
C ALA A 54 21.75 1.16 9.66
N ASN A 55 20.86 0.44 8.96
CA ASN A 55 20.86 -1.02 8.83
C ASN A 55 20.77 -1.76 10.19
N GLN A 56 20.18 -1.13 11.22
CA GLN A 56 20.00 -1.78 12.52
C GLN A 56 18.97 -2.91 12.48
N PHE A 57 18.03 -2.84 11.54
CA PHE A 57 17.08 -3.90 11.23
C PHE A 57 16.68 -3.83 9.75
N LYS A 58 16.01 -4.88 9.27
CA LYS A 58 15.40 -4.92 7.94
C LYS A 58 13.99 -5.48 8.04
N ILE A 59 13.08 -4.89 7.29
CA ILE A 59 11.70 -5.37 7.18
C ILE A 59 11.49 -5.78 5.73
N HIS A 60 10.91 -6.96 5.53
CA HIS A 60 10.37 -7.38 4.24
C HIS A 60 9.44 -8.55 4.48
N TRP A 61 8.14 -8.35 4.29
CA TRP A 61 7.12 -9.34 4.60
C TRP A 61 7.32 -10.65 3.83
N LYS A 62 7.77 -10.57 2.58
CA LYS A 62 8.05 -11.76 1.76
C LYS A 62 9.04 -12.69 2.46
N ASN A 63 10.06 -12.14 3.11
CA ASN A 63 11.15 -12.87 3.75
C ASN A 63 10.86 -13.25 5.20
N TYR A 64 9.77 -12.75 5.81
CA TYR A 64 9.41 -13.12 7.17
C TYR A 64 9.12 -14.63 7.26
N ASN A 65 9.83 -15.29 8.17
CA ASN A 65 9.85 -16.75 8.33
C ASN A 65 9.58 -17.21 9.77
N GLY A 66 9.15 -16.31 10.65
CA GLY A 66 8.95 -16.58 12.09
C GLY A 66 10.09 -16.13 13.00
N ASN A 67 11.12 -15.46 12.46
CA ASN A 67 12.17 -14.84 13.28
C ASN A 67 11.55 -13.82 14.27
N SER A 68 11.85 -13.97 15.56
CA SER A 68 11.26 -13.16 16.63
C SER A 68 11.67 -11.68 16.56
N PHE A 69 12.92 -11.39 16.24
CA PHE A 69 13.40 -10.00 16.10
C PHE A 69 12.69 -9.28 14.94
N VAL A 70 12.55 -9.94 13.79
CA VAL A 70 11.80 -9.37 12.65
C VAL A 70 10.33 -9.20 13.00
N LYS A 71 9.74 -10.16 13.72
CA LYS A 71 8.36 -10.07 14.22
C LYS A 71 8.18 -8.84 15.10
N GLU A 72 9.05 -8.63 16.08
CA GLU A 72 9.02 -7.47 16.99
C GLU A 72 9.08 -6.16 16.20
N LYS A 73 9.96 -6.07 15.19
CA LYS A 73 10.07 -4.88 14.35
C LYS A 73 8.84 -4.62 13.48
N ILE A 74 8.18 -5.68 13.00
CA ILE A 74 6.89 -5.55 12.29
C ILE A 74 5.79 -5.04 13.24
N VAL A 75 5.72 -5.58 14.46
CA VAL A 75 4.73 -5.14 15.46
C VAL A 75 4.97 -3.69 15.83
N GLU A 76 6.21 -3.30 16.13
CA GLU A 76 6.61 -1.92 16.42
C GLU A 76 6.24 -0.96 15.28
N LEU A 77 6.48 -1.37 14.02
CA LEU A 77 6.11 -0.59 12.84
C LEU A 77 4.60 -0.35 12.77
N ILE A 78 3.80 -1.41 12.92
CA ILE A 78 2.34 -1.29 12.86
C ILE A 78 1.82 -0.43 14.03
N ASP A 79 2.28 -0.70 15.25
CA ASP A 79 1.87 0.03 16.46
C ASP A 79 2.26 1.51 16.44
N LEU A 80 3.30 1.87 15.69
CA LEU A 80 3.68 3.26 15.48
C LEU A 80 2.67 4.01 14.59
N PHE A 81 2.29 3.42 13.45
CA PHE A 81 1.43 4.10 12.48
C PHE A 81 -0.07 4.01 12.81
N ILE A 82 -0.49 2.98 13.52
CA ILE A 82 -1.89 2.79 13.93
C ILE A 82 -2.39 3.89 14.87
N GLN A 83 -1.48 4.56 15.57
CA GLN A 83 -1.80 5.72 16.42
C GLN A 83 -2.31 6.91 15.59
N TYR A 84 -2.01 6.92 14.30
CA TYR A 84 -2.34 7.98 13.35
C TYR A 84 -3.35 7.52 12.28
N GLU A 85 -4.04 6.39 12.48
CA GLU A 85 -4.86 5.76 11.45
C GLU A 85 -5.90 6.68 10.80
N GLU A 86 -6.51 7.60 11.58
CA GLU A 86 -7.52 8.54 11.11
C GLU A 86 -7.00 9.52 10.03
N TYR A 87 -5.68 9.69 9.97
CA TYR A 87 -5.00 10.61 9.06
C TYR A 87 -4.37 9.90 7.87
N ILE A 88 -4.31 8.57 7.90
CA ILE A 88 -3.69 7.74 6.88
C ILE A 88 -4.77 7.28 5.90
N LYS A 89 -4.50 7.38 4.60
CA LYS A 89 -5.40 6.82 3.58
C LYS A 89 -4.69 5.71 2.84
N PHE A 90 -5.40 4.61 2.61
CA PHE A 90 -4.83 3.44 1.95
C PHE A 90 -5.75 2.96 0.83
N ASN A 91 -5.21 2.90 -0.38
CA ASN A 91 -5.89 2.33 -1.55
C ASN A 91 -5.16 1.07 -1.98
N VAL A 92 -5.89 0.01 -2.29
CA VAL A 92 -5.34 -1.25 -2.79
C VAL A 92 -6.16 -1.74 -3.97
N ILE A 93 -5.50 -2.20 -5.03
CA ILE A 93 -6.14 -2.88 -6.15
C ILE A 93 -5.61 -4.32 -6.24
N ASN A 94 -6.52 -5.28 -6.27
CA ASN A 94 -6.25 -6.65 -6.66
C ASN A 94 -6.59 -6.83 -8.14
N TYR A 95 -5.57 -6.84 -8.99
CA TYR A 95 -5.74 -7.01 -10.44
C TYR A 95 -5.49 -8.46 -10.84
N HIS A 96 -6.20 -8.95 -11.86
CA HIS A 96 -6.04 -10.33 -12.32
C HIS A 96 -5.28 -10.40 -13.65
N TYR A 97 -4.01 -10.81 -13.61
CA TYR A 97 -3.13 -10.86 -14.79
C TYR A 97 -3.71 -11.68 -15.96
N GLY A 98 -4.43 -12.77 -15.68
CA GLY A 98 -5.10 -13.58 -16.72
C GLY A 98 -5.99 -12.76 -17.66
N PHE A 99 -6.78 -11.81 -17.13
CA PHE A 99 -7.67 -10.98 -17.95
C PHE A 99 -6.90 -10.04 -18.88
N LEU A 100 -5.67 -9.67 -18.54
CA LEU A 100 -4.81 -8.90 -19.44
C LEU A 100 -4.19 -9.81 -20.50
N LYS A 101 -3.72 -11.00 -20.10
CA LYS A 101 -3.08 -11.97 -20.99
C LYS A 101 -4.02 -12.50 -22.08
N ASP A 102 -5.30 -12.65 -21.77
CA ASP A 102 -6.30 -13.21 -22.68
C ASP A 102 -6.73 -12.23 -23.80
N GLN A 103 -6.30 -10.96 -23.71
CA GLN A 103 -6.60 -9.94 -24.72
C GLN A 103 -5.59 -10.00 -25.88
N GLN A 104 -5.94 -10.77 -26.92
CA GLN A 104 -5.05 -11.06 -28.06
C GLN A 104 -4.62 -9.82 -28.86
N SER A 105 -5.41 -8.74 -28.86
CA SER A 105 -5.11 -7.50 -29.59
C SER A 105 -4.00 -6.65 -28.96
N PHE A 106 -3.54 -6.98 -27.75
CA PHE A 106 -2.57 -6.18 -27.01
C PHE A 106 -1.25 -6.92 -26.81
N THR A 107 -0.15 -6.20 -26.94
CA THR A 107 1.19 -6.73 -26.75
C THR A 107 1.52 -6.92 -25.26
N LYS A 108 2.64 -7.58 -24.95
CA LYS A 108 3.16 -7.62 -23.58
C LYS A 108 3.45 -6.22 -23.05
N GLN A 109 4.00 -5.35 -23.90
CA GLN A 109 4.33 -3.99 -23.52
C GLN A 109 3.08 -3.19 -23.13
N ASP A 110 1.97 -3.34 -23.85
CA ASP A 110 0.70 -2.67 -23.50
C ASP A 110 0.19 -3.13 -22.11
N ARG A 111 0.33 -4.42 -21.81
CA ARG A 111 -0.02 -4.98 -20.49
C ARG A 111 0.88 -4.44 -19.38
N ASP A 112 2.19 -4.40 -19.63
CA ASP A 112 3.18 -3.88 -18.68
C ASP A 112 2.91 -2.39 -18.40
N ILE A 113 2.56 -1.59 -19.42
CA ILE A 113 2.16 -0.18 -19.23
C ILE A 113 0.88 -0.06 -18.38
N ALA A 114 -0.11 -0.94 -18.59
CA ALA A 114 -1.31 -0.93 -17.78
C ALA A 114 -1.02 -1.22 -16.30
N ILE A 115 -0.23 -2.27 -16.02
CA ILE A 115 0.09 -2.72 -14.65
C ILE A 115 1.05 -1.76 -13.96
N TYR A 116 2.15 -1.42 -14.62
CA TYR A 116 3.29 -0.75 -14.00
C TYR A 116 3.33 0.77 -14.29
N SER A 117 2.28 1.33 -14.91
CA SER A 117 2.11 2.78 -15.04
C SER A 117 0.68 3.24 -14.74
N LYS A 118 -0.33 2.68 -15.43
CA LYS A 118 -1.72 3.14 -15.26
C LYS A 118 -2.35 2.79 -13.93
N PHE A 119 -2.12 1.60 -13.38
CA PHE A 119 -2.63 1.27 -12.05
C PHE A 119 -1.96 2.06 -10.91
N PRO A 120 -0.61 2.22 -10.86
CA PRO A 120 0.05 3.10 -9.91
C PRO A 120 -0.50 4.52 -9.94
N GLU A 121 -0.64 5.09 -11.15
CA GLU A 121 -1.20 6.44 -11.34
C GLU A 121 -2.60 6.56 -10.74
N ARG A 122 -3.50 5.62 -11.05
CA ARG A 122 -4.88 5.66 -10.54
C ARG A 122 -4.96 5.54 -9.02
N LEU A 123 -4.12 4.70 -8.42
CA LEU A 123 -4.06 4.51 -6.97
C LEU A 123 -3.63 5.79 -6.26
N ILE A 124 -2.53 6.38 -6.72
CA ILE A 124 -1.96 7.63 -6.19
C ILE A 124 -2.93 8.80 -6.43
N TYR A 125 -3.49 8.93 -7.63
CA TYR A 125 -4.51 9.94 -7.94
C TYR A 125 -5.70 9.85 -6.98
N GLY A 126 -6.15 8.63 -6.65
CA GLY A 126 -7.22 8.38 -5.70
C GLY A 126 -6.91 8.81 -4.25
N LEU A 127 -5.64 9.00 -3.90
CA LEU A 127 -5.21 9.49 -2.59
C LEU A 127 -5.07 11.01 -2.53
N ILE A 128 -4.64 11.64 -3.62
CA ILE A 128 -4.24 13.07 -3.63
C ILE A 128 -5.36 14.01 -4.12
N ARG A 129 -6.43 13.48 -4.72
CA ARG A 129 -7.58 14.26 -5.20
C ARG A 129 -8.72 14.38 -4.18
N GLY A 130 -9.68 15.26 -4.45
CA GLY A 130 -10.97 15.28 -3.72
C GLY A 130 -10.92 15.86 -2.32
N TYR A 131 -9.97 16.77 -2.04
CA TYR A 131 -9.84 17.49 -0.76
C TYR A 131 -10.69 18.78 -0.69
N GLY A 132 -11.59 18.97 -1.66
CA GLY A 132 -12.44 20.15 -1.76
C GLY A 132 -11.74 21.37 -2.37
N SER A 133 -12.50 22.45 -2.56
CA SER A 133 -12.00 23.68 -3.19
C SER A 133 -11.09 24.50 -2.29
N GLU A 134 -11.09 24.30 -0.97
CA GLU A 134 -10.33 25.17 -0.06
C GLU A 134 -8.95 24.62 0.31
N THR A 135 -8.67 23.36 -0.03
CA THR A 135 -7.42 22.68 0.33
C THR A 135 -6.58 22.45 -0.92
N HIS A 136 -5.34 22.92 -0.92
CA HIS A 136 -4.35 22.58 -1.94
C HIS A 136 -3.44 21.49 -1.38
N ILE A 137 -3.30 20.38 -2.10
CA ILE A 137 -2.45 19.25 -1.70
C ILE A 137 -1.16 19.26 -2.51
N VAL A 138 -0.02 19.09 -1.85
CA VAL A 138 1.29 18.92 -2.44
C VAL A 138 1.78 17.53 -2.04
N ALA A 139 2.06 16.67 -3.02
CA ALA A 139 2.41 15.28 -2.80
C ALA A 139 3.87 15.01 -3.18
N ASN A 140 4.61 14.43 -2.24
CA ASN A 140 5.90 13.79 -2.50
C ASN A 140 5.67 12.27 -2.54
N ILE A 141 6.05 11.63 -3.64
CA ILE A 141 5.72 10.23 -3.92
C ILE A 141 6.99 9.38 -3.83
N PHE A 142 6.91 8.26 -3.11
CA PHE A 142 7.99 7.31 -2.93
C PHE A 142 7.54 5.94 -3.44
N ILE A 143 8.31 5.35 -4.34
CA ILE A 143 8.01 4.08 -5.00
C ILE A 143 9.08 3.06 -4.64
N ASP A 144 8.67 1.85 -4.27
CA ASP A 144 9.63 0.76 -4.13
C ASP A 144 10.30 0.47 -5.48
N LYS A 145 11.63 0.52 -5.49
CA LYS A 145 12.42 0.42 -6.70
C LYS A 145 12.33 -0.98 -7.32
N SER A 146 11.85 -1.06 -8.56
CA SER A 146 11.81 -2.29 -9.36
C SER A 146 12.25 -2.06 -10.80
N THR A 147 12.76 -3.11 -11.44
CA THR A 147 13.22 -3.06 -12.83
C THR A 147 12.09 -2.69 -13.79
N GLU A 148 10.86 -3.12 -13.52
CA GLU A 148 9.68 -2.83 -14.33
C GLU A 148 9.33 -1.34 -14.29
N TYR A 149 9.39 -0.71 -13.10
CA TYR A 149 9.14 0.71 -12.93
C TYR A 149 10.24 1.57 -13.56
N GLU A 150 11.51 1.21 -13.37
CA GLU A 150 12.65 1.91 -13.97
C GLU A 150 12.57 1.89 -15.50
N LYS A 151 12.26 0.72 -16.09
CA LYS A 151 12.15 0.57 -17.54
C LYS A 151 11.07 1.48 -18.14
N LEU A 152 9.99 1.74 -17.40
CA LEU A 152 8.90 2.61 -17.81
C LEU A 152 9.05 4.06 -17.36
N LYS A 153 10.12 4.40 -16.62
CA LYS A 153 10.34 5.75 -16.04
C LYS A 153 9.10 6.21 -15.27
N LEU A 154 8.62 5.35 -14.37
CA LEU A 154 7.36 5.56 -13.66
C LEU A 154 7.36 6.87 -12.85
N ASP A 155 8.48 7.21 -12.23
CA ASP A 155 8.74 8.46 -11.51
C ASP A 155 8.50 9.71 -12.37
N GLU A 156 9.10 9.77 -13.57
CA GLU A 156 8.93 10.87 -14.51
C GLU A 156 7.49 10.94 -15.06
N THR A 157 6.93 9.78 -15.41
CA THR A 157 5.61 9.69 -16.05
C THR A 157 4.45 9.95 -15.09
N LEU A 158 4.60 9.64 -13.80
CA LEU A 158 3.60 9.92 -12.76
C LEU A 158 3.42 11.42 -12.54
N ILE A 159 4.52 12.17 -12.33
CA ILE A 159 4.45 13.62 -12.06
C ILE A 159 3.72 14.32 -13.20
N SER A 160 4.15 14.08 -14.45
CA SER A 160 3.56 14.70 -15.63
C SER A 160 2.08 14.33 -15.81
N THR A 161 1.72 13.06 -15.60
CA THR A 161 0.34 12.59 -15.73
C THR A 161 -0.56 13.17 -14.64
N LEU A 162 -0.15 13.10 -13.37
CA LEU A 162 -0.93 13.57 -12.23
C LEU A 162 -1.15 15.08 -12.29
N ASN A 163 -0.11 15.86 -12.58
CA ASN A 163 -0.22 17.32 -12.69
C ASN A 163 -1.09 17.73 -13.89
N SER A 164 -0.97 17.02 -15.02
CA SER A 164 -1.89 17.22 -16.15
C SER A 164 -3.34 16.95 -15.74
N GLN A 165 -3.59 15.86 -15.00
CA GLN A 165 -4.92 15.56 -14.47
C GLN A 165 -5.45 16.62 -13.54
N SER A 166 -4.62 17.15 -12.65
CA SER A 166 -5.05 18.23 -11.77
C SER A 166 -5.48 19.46 -12.56
N LEU A 167 -4.68 19.83 -13.56
CA LEU A 167 -4.93 21.02 -14.40
C LEU A 167 -6.24 20.93 -15.17
N TYR A 168 -6.45 19.87 -15.97
CA TYR A 168 -7.64 19.81 -16.83
C TYR A 168 -8.93 19.45 -16.08
N ARG A 169 -8.84 18.89 -14.87
CA ARG A 169 -10.00 18.56 -14.02
C ARG A 169 -10.34 19.66 -13.01
N GLY A 170 -9.50 20.68 -12.88
CA GLY A 170 -9.65 21.71 -11.85
C GLY A 170 -9.49 21.18 -10.43
N GLU A 171 -8.78 20.06 -10.25
CA GLU A 171 -8.45 19.54 -8.92
C GLU A 171 -7.33 20.39 -8.31
N LYS A 172 -7.29 20.46 -6.97
CA LYS A 172 -6.35 21.28 -6.21
C LYS A 172 -5.25 20.45 -5.60
N PHE A 173 -4.52 19.69 -6.41
CA PHE A 173 -3.30 19.02 -5.98
C PHE A 173 -2.12 19.27 -6.92
N TYR A 174 -0.92 18.99 -6.44
CA TYR A 174 0.31 19.05 -7.21
C TYR A 174 1.24 17.92 -6.76
N ALA A 175 1.59 17.04 -7.68
CA ALA A 175 2.69 16.09 -7.48
C ALA A 175 4.01 16.88 -7.61
N GLN A 176 4.68 17.08 -6.49
CA GLN A 176 5.91 17.86 -6.39
C GLN A 176 7.12 17.03 -6.80
N ASP A 177 7.22 15.84 -6.23
CA ASP A 177 8.35 14.95 -6.44
C ASP A 177 7.91 13.48 -6.49
N CYS A 178 8.72 12.66 -7.16
CA CYS A 178 8.54 11.23 -7.24
C CYS A 178 9.89 10.52 -7.33
N GLU A 179 10.19 9.71 -6.32
CA GLU A 179 11.46 8.99 -6.21
C GLU A 179 11.24 7.47 -6.16
N MET A 180 12.09 6.71 -6.88
CA MET A 180 12.18 5.26 -6.71
C MET A 180 13.31 4.92 -5.74
N LEU A 181 12.96 4.41 -4.57
CA LEU A 181 13.91 4.15 -3.50
C LEU A 181 14.11 2.65 -3.29
N PRO A 182 15.35 2.19 -2.99
CA PRO A 182 15.59 0.80 -2.66
C PRO A 182 14.93 0.42 -1.32
N LYS A 183 14.63 -0.87 -1.12
CA LYS A 183 14.18 -1.40 0.19
C LYS A 183 15.10 -0.96 1.33
N ASN A 184 14.50 -0.71 2.50
CA ASN A 184 15.11 -0.24 3.74
C ASN A 184 15.65 1.20 3.68
N SER A 185 15.08 2.04 2.81
CA SER A 185 15.41 3.48 2.71
C SER A 185 14.42 4.37 3.46
N GLU A 186 13.13 3.99 3.43
CA GLU A 186 12.02 4.73 4.04
C GLU A 186 11.10 3.78 4.78
N ILE A 187 10.80 4.10 6.03
CA ILE A 187 9.90 3.29 6.85
C ILE A 187 8.47 3.26 6.29
N GLY A 188 8.04 4.30 5.57
CA GLY A 188 6.77 4.32 4.85
C GLY A 188 6.67 3.29 3.72
N LEU A 189 7.78 2.98 3.04
CA LEU A 189 7.83 1.89 2.04
C LEU A 189 7.74 0.53 2.71
N GLU A 190 8.39 0.34 3.85
CA GLU A 190 8.30 -0.92 4.60
C GLU A 190 6.92 -1.14 5.21
N LEU A 191 6.25 -0.06 5.63
CA LEU A 191 4.87 -0.13 6.11
C LEU A 191 3.93 -0.65 5.04
N ILE A 192 4.02 -0.14 3.81
CA ILE A 192 3.14 -0.60 2.74
C ILE A 192 3.46 -2.04 2.30
N ASP A 193 4.73 -2.45 2.26
CA ASP A 193 5.15 -3.85 2.02
C ASP A 193 4.51 -4.80 3.04
N VAL A 194 4.58 -4.44 4.33
CA VAL A 194 3.99 -5.21 5.42
C VAL A 194 2.46 -5.25 5.33
N LEU A 195 1.81 -4.10 5.12
CA LEU A 195 0.35 -4.02 5.02
C LEU A 195 -0.17 -4.83 3.83
N LEU A 196 0.46 -4.72 2.65
CA LEU A 196 0.11 -5.55 1.49
C LEU A 196 0.33 -7.05 1.76
N GLY A 197 1.40 -7.37 2.49
CA GLY A 197 1.69 -8.71 2.96
C GLY A 197 0.61 -9.31 3.87
N ILE A 198 0.14 -8.51 4.83
CA ILE A 198 -0.97 -8.85 5.73
C ILE A 198 -2.25 -9.04 4.93
N ILE A 199 -2.61 -8.09 4.08
CA ILE A 199 -3.80 -8.15 3.21
C ILE A 199 -3.77 -9.40 2.34
N ARG A 200 -2.63 -9.70 1.71
CA ARG A 200 -2.45 -10.90 0.91
C ARG A 200 -2.66 -12.17 1.73
N THR A 201 -2.14 -12.22 2.96
CA THR A 201 -2.32 -13.37 3.87
C THR A 201 -3.79 -13.56 4.24
N ILE A 202 -4.51 -12.46 4.51
CA ILE A 202 -5.95 -12.45 4.80
C ILE A 202 -6.74 -12.94 3.58
N ILE A 203 -6.47 -12.45 2.37
CA ILE A 203 -7.19 -12.85 1.14
C ILE A 203 -6.94 -14.32 0.81
N ILE A 204 -5.69 -14.79 0.88
CA ILE A 204 -5.36 -16.20 0.64
C ILE A 204 -6.09 -17.09 1.65
N ASN A 205 -6.25 -16.61 2.89
CA ASN A 205 -6.92 -17.29 3.99
C ASN A 205 -6.57 -18.78 4.05
N PRO A 206 -5.29 -19.15 4.14
CA PRO A 206 -4.93 -20.53 3.97
C PRO A 206 -5.43 -21.40 5.14
N GLN A 207 -5.77 -22.65 4.86
CA GLN A 207 -5.89 -23.65 5.92
C GLN A 207 -4.50 -23.99 6.47
N ILE A 208 -4.36 -23.90 7.79
CA ILE A 208 -3.16 -24.30 8.52
C ILE A 208 -3.40 -25.70 9.10
N THR A 209 -2.45 -26.59 8.81
CA THR A 209 -2.40 -27.97 9.28
C THR A 209 -0.98 -28.29 9.72
N GLU A 210 -0.77 -29.42 10.39
CA GLU A 210 0.58 -29.89 10.80
C GLU A 210 1.57 -30.00 9.62
N MET A 211 1.06 -30.24 8.41
CA MET A 211 1.85 -30.32 7.17
C MET A 211 2.17 -28.96 6.53
N SER A 212 1.60 -27.86 7.03
CA SER A 212 1.84 -26.53 6.48
C SER A 212 3.28 -26.08 6.71
N SER A 213 3.87 -25.34 5.76
CA SER A 213 5.25 -24.85 5.94
C SER A 213 5.37 -23.90 7.13
N LYS A 214 6.48 -23.96 7.86
CA LYS A 214 6.75 -23.09 9.02
C LYS A 214 6.59 -21.60 8.69
N ILE A 215 7.03 -21.19 7.50
CA ILE A 215 6.89 -19.81 7.00
C ILE A 215 5.42 -19.40 6.90
N LYS A 216 4.58 -20.28 6.32
CA LYS A 216 3.15 -20.03 6.16
C LYS A 216 2.46 -19.95 7.51
N GLN A 217 2.79 -20.86 8.44
CA GLN A 217 2.28 -20.84 9.81
C GLN A 217 2.68 -19.54 10.53
N ALA A 218 3.93 -19.11 10.41
CA ALA A 218 4.43 -17.89 11.04
C ALA A 218 3.72 -16.63 10.53
N LYS A 219 3.48 -16.52 9.22
CA LYS A 219 2.76 -15.38 8.61
C LYS A 219 1.31 -15.33 9.07
N VAL A 220 0.61 -16.46 9.09
CA VAL A 220 -0.76 -16.54 9.60
C VAL A 220 -0.81 -16.20 11.08
N SER A 221 0.08 -16.79 11.89
CA SER A 221 0.15 -16.53 13.33
C SER A 221 0.37 -15.05 13.64
N LEU A 222 1.33 -14.40 12.97
CA LEU A 222 1.57 -12.97 13.14
C LEU A 222 0.38 -12.13 12.68
N THR A 223 -0.24 -12.48 11.54
CA THR A 223 -1.43 -11.77 11.05
C THR A 223 -2.59 -11.85 12.05
N THR A 224 -2.87 -13.05 12.58
CA THR A 224 -3.91 -13.25 13.60
C THR A 224 -3.59 -12.49 14.89
N GLU A 225 -2.32 -12.43 15.30
CA GLU A 225 -1.88 -11.66 16.47
C GLU A 225 -2.09 -10.15 16.27
N LEU A 226 -1.67 -9.60 15.14
CA LEU A 226 -1.84 -8.19 14.79
C LEU A 226 -3.32 -7.81 14.73
N LEU A 227 -4.18 -8.68 14.19
CA LEU A 227 -5.63 -8.45 14.12
C LEU A 227 -6.35 -8.49 15.48
N LYS A 228 -5.67 -8.82 16.59
CA LYS A 228 -6.24 -8.62 17.94
C LYS A 228 -6.34 -7.14 18.31
N ASN A 229 -5.56 -6.29 17.66
CA ASN A 229 -5.63 -4.84 17.82
C ASN A 229 -6.83 -4.30 17.02
N THR A 230 -7.86 -3.80 17.72
CA THR A 230 -9.09 -3.29 17.10
C THR A 230 -8.84 -2.10 16.18
N LYS A 231 -7.82 -1.27 16.46
CA LYS A 231 -7.43 -0.19 15.57
C LYS A 231 -6.87 -0.73 14.25
N LEU A 232 -6.19 -1.88 14.23
CA LEU A 232 -5.68 -2.43 12.98
C LEU A 232 -6.85 -2.89 12.10
N ILE A 233 -7.86 -3.49 12.72
CA ILE A 233 -9.10 -3.83 12.03
C ILE A 233 -9.79 -2.55 11.49
N GLN A 234 -9.85 -1.47 12.26
CA GLN A 234 -10.39 -0.18 11.83
C GLN A 234 -9.60 0.39 10.63
N THR A 235 -8.28 0.44 10.72
CA THR A 235 -7.39 0.84 9.62
C THR A 235 -7.64 -0.01 8.37
N LEU A 236 -7.68 -1.33 8.50
CA LEU A 236 -7.84 -2.24 7.35
C LEU A 236 -9.27 -2.23 6.79
N SER A 237 -10.30 -2.04 7.62
CA SER A 237 -11.68 -1.89 7.13
C SER A 237 -11.93 -0.54 6.47
N GLY A 238 -11.19 0.51 6.88
CA GLY A 238 -11.24 1.84 6.25
C GLY A 238 -10.51 1.94 4.91
N LEU A 239 -9.75 0.90 4.51
CA LEU A 239 -8.99 0.91 3.27
C LEU A 239 -9.91 0.78 2.04
N LYS A 240 -9.59 1.50 0.96
CA LYS A 240 -10.33 1.39 -0.30
C LYS A 240 -9.76 0.23 -1.12
N TYR A 241 -10.38 -0.93 -0.96
CA TYR A 241 -9.98 -2.16 -1.65
C TYR A 241 -10.80 -2.32 -2.93
N PHE A 242 -10.12 -2.52 -4.05
CA PHE A 242 -10.74 -2.70 -5.37
C PHE A 242 -10.35 -4.04 -5.98
N GLU A 243 -11.30 -4.71 -6.63
CA GLU A 243 -10.98 -5.83 -7.50
C GLU A 243 -11.14 -5.45 -8.96
N TRP A 244 -10.14 -5.80 -9.77
CA TRP A 244 -10.15 -5.60 -11.20
C TRP A 244 -10.02 -6.92 -11.97
N ARG A 245 -11.06 -7.22 -12.74
CA ARG A 245 -11.21 -8.42 -13.57
C ARG A 245 -11.66 -8.06 -14.98
N GLY A 246 -11.01 -7.08 -15.61
CA GLY A 246 -11.40 -6.59 -16.95
C GLY A 246 -12.64 -5.68 -16.99
N ASN A 247 -13.25 -5.38 -15.85
CA ASN A 247 -14.46 -4.55 -15.78
C ASN A 247 -14.17 -3.08 -16.10
N PRO A 248 -15.11 -2.35 -16.73
CA PRO A 248 -14.96 -0.94 -17.08
C PRO A 248 -14.94 -0.01 -15.86
N ARG A 249 -15.44 -0.48 -14.72
CA ARG A 249 -15.43 0.25 -13.45
C ARG A 249 -14.72 -0.58 -12.39
N LEU A 250 -13.94 0.08 -11.55
CA LEU A 250 -13.36 -0.52 -10.35
C LEU A 250 -14.47 -0.69 -9.32
N THR A 251 -14.72 -1.93 -8.92
CA THR A 251 -15.68 -2.24 -7.85
C THR A 251 -14.94 -2.20 -6.53
N GLN A 252 -15.34 -1.29 -5.65
CA GLN A 252 -14.88 -1.30 -4.27
C GLN A 252 -15.54 -2.47 -3.54
N ILE A 253 -14.74 -3.25 -2.83
CA ILE A 253 -15.22 -4.36 -1.99
C ILE A 253 -14.92 -4.01 -0.53
N ASP A 254 -15.87 -4.32 0.36
CA ASP A 254 -15.64 -4.18 1.79
C ASP A 254 -14.59 -5.21 2.24
N PHE A 255 -13.44 -4.72 2.70
CA PHE A 255 -12.34 -5.59 3.11
C PHE A 255 -12.64 -6.30 4.45
N LEU A 256 -13.61 -5.80 5.22
CA LEU A 256 -14.02 -6.40 6.49
C LEU A 256 -14.51 -7.84 6.31
N ASP A 257 -15.17 -8.16 5.20
CA ASP A 257 -15.63 -9.51 4.87
C ASP A 257 -14.45 -10.51 4.80
N TYR A 258 -13.32 -10.09 4.21
CA TYR A 258 -12.10 -10.91 4.15
C TYR A 258 -11.50 -11.10 5.54
N ILE A 259 -11.48 -10.06 6.37
CA ILE A 259 -10.97 -10.13 7.75
C ILE A 259 -11.82 -11.12 8.55
N HIS A 260 -13.15 -11.02 8.50
CA HIS A 260 -14.04 -11.94 9.20
C HIS A 260 -13.86 -13.38 8.73
N ALA A 261 -13.83 -13.62 7.41
CA ALA A 261 -13.61 -14.95 6.87
C ALA A 261 -12.25 -15.54 7.29
N PHE A 262 -11.22 -14.70 7.39
CA PHE A 262 -9.90 -15.08 7.89
C PHE A 262 -9.95 -15.44 9.37
N LEU A 263 -10.44 -14.54 10.23
CA LEU A 263 -10.50 -14.76 11.67
C LEU A 263 -11.35 -15.97 12.04
N ILE A 264 -12.49 -16.19 11.35
CA ILE A 264 -13.31 -17.39 11.53
C ILE A 264 -12.46 -18.64 11.32
N ARG A 265 -11.77 -18.75 10.17
CA ARG A 265 -10.98 -19.94 9.82
C ARG A 265 -9.77 -20.17 10.73
N GLN A 266 -9.13 -19.11 11.20
CA GLN A 266 -7.89 -19.23 11.98
C GLN A 266 -8.14 -19.37 13.49
N THR A 267 -9.35 -19.05 13.96
CA THR A 267 -9.69 -19.03 15.40
C THR A 267 -10.67 -20.13 15.79
N TYR A 268 -11.57 -20.51 14.87
CA TYR A 268 -12.65 -21.48 15.10
C TYR A 268 -12.54 -22.63 14.10
#